data_AF-W7D3Z9-F1
#
_entry.id   AF-W7D3Z9-F1
#
_cell.length_a   1.000
_cell.length_b   1.000
_cell.length_c   1.000
_cell.angle_alpha   90.00
_cell.angle_beta   90.00
_cell.angle_gamma   90.00
#
_symmetry.space_group_name_H-M   'P 1'
#
loop_
_entity.id
_entity.type
_entity.pdbx_description
1 polymer ?
#
loop_
_entity_poly.entity_id
_entity_poly.type
_entity_poly.pdbx_seq_one_letter_code
_entity_poly.pdbx_strand_id
1 'polypeptide(L)'
;MFNNQKILPAVRTMKEFDRMLKTSFEYGVILNVHINMLASLVDYANRSGKKMFLHADLVSGLKTDEAGTEFLCQTIKPYGIISTKGSVVTTAKQKRGGRNPTRVHSRLKCLGTKH
;
A
#
# COMPACT_ATOMS: atom_id res chain seq x y z
N MET A 1 14.85 5.45 4.88
CA MET A 1 14.04 6.38 5.71
C MET A 1 13.06 7.11 4.82
N PHE A 2 11.84 7.38 5.28
CA PHE A 2 10.71 7.93 4.49
C PHE A 2 10.84 9.44 4.26
N ASN A 3 11.97 9.94 3.75
CA ASN A 3 12.23 11.38 3.54
C ASN A 3 11.88 12.26 4.76
N ASN A 4 12.43 11.91 5.93
CA ASN A 4 12.16 12.55 7.23
C ASN A 4 10.69 12.52 7.71
N GLN A 5 9.81 11.82 6.99
CA GLN A 5 8.44 11.60 7.43
C GLN A 5 8.42 10.62 8.62
N LYS A 6 8.13 11.14 9.82
CA LYS A 6 8.06 10.36 11.06
C LYS A 6 6.77 9.54 11.19
N ILE A 7 5.72 9.93 10.46
CA ILE A 7 4.36 9.39 10.58
C ILE A 7 3.78 9.12 9.19
N LEU A 8 3.15 7.97 8.99
CA LEU A 8 2.47 7.68 7.72
C LEU A 8 0.95 7.87 7.86
N PRO A 9 0.32 8.76 7.08
CA PRO A 9 -1.14 8.88 7.07
C PRO A 9 -1.79 7.56 6.66
N ALA A 10 -2.79 7.12 7.44
CA ALA A 10 -3.60 5.96 7.15
C ALA A 10 -4.88 6.37 6.40
N VAL A 11 -4.98 5.96 5.14
CA VAL A 11 -6.11 6.22 4.24
C VAL A 11 -7.08 5.05 4.26
N ARG A 12 -8.32 5.29 4.70
CA ARG A 12 -9.41 4.29 4.81
C ARG A 12 -10.58 4.57 3.89
N THR A 13 -10.69 5.79 3.37
CA THR A 13 -11.81 6.24 2.53
C THR A 13 -11.30 7.01 1.32
N MET A 14 -12.12 7.11 0.27
CA MET A 14 -11.81 7.94 -0.90
C MET A 14 -11.61 9.42 -0.53
N LYS A 15 -12.40 9.94 0.42
CA LYS A 15 -12.23 11.31 0.94
C LYS A 15 -10.85 11.51 1.59
N GLU A 16 -10.35 10.51 2.33
CA GLU A 16 -9.00 10.55 2.89
C GLU A 16 -7.91 10.40 1.82
N PHE A 17 -8.18 9.62 0.76
CA PHE A 17 -7.28 9.51 -0.37
C PHE A 17 -7.11 10.85 -1.09
N ASP A 18 -8.22 11.54 -1.40
CA ASP A 18 -8.20 12.88 -1.99
C ASP A 18 -7.47 13.90 -1.11
N ARG A 19 -7.62 13.79 0.22
CA ARG A 19 -6.84 14.61 1.16
C ARG A 19 -5.36 14.27 1.12
N MET A 20 -5.00 12.99 1.13
CA MET A 20 -3.61 12.51 1.07
C MET A 20 -2.89 13.09 -0.14
N LEU A 21 -3.55 13.11 -1.31
CA LEU A 21 -3.00 13.63 -2.56
C LEU A 21 -2.63 15.12 -2.48
N LYS A 22 -3.39 15.92 -1.71
CA LYS A 22 -3.20 17.36 -1.54
C LYS A 22 -2.19 17.73 -0.45
N THR A 23 -1.79 16.76 0.39
CA THR A 23 -0.84 17.02 1.48
C THR A 23 0.61 17.04 1.00
N SER A 24 1.53 17.52 1.83
CA SER A 24 2.98 17.41 1.58
C SER A 24 3.55 16.03 1.89
N PHE A 25 2.76 15.10 2.46
CA PHE A 25 3.23 13.74 2.73
C PHE A 25 3.52 13.00 1.43
N GLU A 26 4.69 12.38 1.34
CA GLU A 26 5.08 11.55 0.20
C GLU A 26 4.67 10.10 0.42
N TYR A 27 4.75 9.61 1.66
CA TYR A 27 4.46 8.22 2.00
C TYR A 27 3.12 8.11 2.72
N GLY A 28 2.35 7.06 2.44
CA GLY A 28 1.08 6.81 3.13
C GLY A 28 0.71 5.34 3.12
N VAL A 29 -0.36 4.97 3.82
CA VAL A 29 -0.84 3.58 3.89
C VAL A 29 -2.32 3.50 3.53
N ILE A 30 -2.65 2.71 2.52
CA ILE A 30 -4.02 2.34 2.16
C ILE A 30 -4.44 1.17 3.04
N LEU A 31 -5.52 1.36 3.80
CA LEU A 31 -6.00 0.38 4.78
C LEU A 31 -7.32 -0.27 4.41
N ASN A 32 -8.20 0.29 3.59
CA ASN A 32 -9.47 -0.36 3.28
C ASN A 32 -9.88 0.01 1.86
N VAL A 33 -9.84 -0.96 0.96
CA VAL A 33 -10.05 -0.74 -0.46
C VAL A 33 -10.59 -2.00 -1.12
N HIS A 34 -11.49 -1.83 -2.09
CA HIS A 34 -11.96 -2.93 -2.91
C HIS A 34 -11.02 -3.18 -4.09
N ILE A 35 -10.80 -4.45 -4.44
CA ILE A 35 -9.90 -4.87 -5.51
C ILE A 35 -10.18 -4.14 -6.84
N ASN A 36 -11.45 -3.92 -7.17
CA ASN A 36 -11.88 -3.23 -8.39
C ASN A 36 -11.36 -1.78 -8.52
N MET A 37 -11.09 -1.09 -7.40
CA MET A 37 -10.58 0.29 -7.41
C MET A 37 -9.07 0.36 -7.24
N LEU A 38 -8.46 -0.73 -6.79
CA LEU A 38 -7.09 -0.73 -6.29
C LEU A 38 -6.06 -0.32 -7.35
N ALA A 39 -6.21 -0.81 -8.58
CA ALA A 39 -5.30 -0.48 -9.69
C ALA A 39 -5.31 1.02 -9.98
N SER A 40 -6.51 1.62 -10.13
CA SER A 40 -6.67 3.05 -10.40
C SER A 40 -6.14 3.91 -9.25
N LEU A 41 -6.38 3.51 -8.00
CA LEU A 41 -5.88 4.22 -6.83
C LEU A 41 -4.35 4.24 -6.76
N VAL A 42 -3.71 3.11 -7.00
CA VAL A 42 -2.25 3.02 -6.98
C VAL A 42 -1.63 3.82 -8.13
N ASP A 43 -2.19 3.72 -9.34
CA ASP A 43 -1.75 4.53 -10.49
C ASP A 43 -1.87 6.03 -10.22
N TYR A 44 -3.04 6.48 -9.72
CA TYR A 44 -3.27 7.88 -9.42
C TYR A 44 -2.35 8.41 -8.32
N ALA A 45 -2.11 7.60 -7.27
CA ALA A 45 -1.15 7.93 -6.22
C ALA A 45 0.26 8.10 -6.80
N ASN A 46 0.72 7.17 -7.63
CA ASN A 46 2.05 7.21 -8.24
C ASN A 46 2.23 8.44 -9.13
N ARG A 47 1.24 8.75 -9.98
CA ARG A 47 1.24 9.97 -10.83
C ARG A 47 1.27 11.25 -10.01
N SER A 48 0.69 11.23 -8.82
CA SER A 48 0.70 12.34 -7.87
C SER A 48 1.94 12.37 -6.96
N GLY A 49 2.95 11.54 -7.25
CA GLY A 49 4.18 11.44 -6.47
C GLY A 49 4.02 10.83 -5.09
N LYS A 50 2.90 10.13 -4.81
CA LYS A 50 2.62 9.49 -3.53
C LYS A 50 3.07 8.03 -3.53
N LYS A 51 3.94 7.67 -2.58
CA LYS A 51 4.47 6.33 -2.35
C LYS A 51 3.61 5.59 -1.33
N MET A 52 2.54 4.97 -1.82
CA MET A 52 1.54 4.31 -0.97
C MET A 52 1.87 2.85 -0.66
N PHE A 53 1.97 2.53 0.62
CA PHE A 53 1.90 1.17 1.11
C PHE A 53 0.46 0.67 1.08
N LEU A 54 0.29 -0.63 0.82
CA LEU A 54 -0.99 -1.30 0.82
C LEU A 54 -1.03 -2.32 1.95
N HIS A 55 -2.06 -2.26 2.79
CA HIS A 55 -2.34 -3.33 3.73
C HIS A 55 -3.08 -4.46 3.02
N ALA A 56 -2.37 -5.52 2.65
CA ALA A 56 -2.90 -6.59 1.79
C ALA A 56 -4.15 -7.25 2.39
N ASP A 57 -4.15 -7.51 3.71
CA ASP A 57 -5.26 -8.21 4.39
C ASP A 57 -6.59 -7.46 4.39
N LEU A 58 -6.57 -6.18 4.02
CA LEU A 58 -7.74 -5.30 4.04
C LEU A 58 -8.19 -4.90 2.63
N VAL A 59 -7.71 -5.63 1.61
CA VAL A 59 -8.24 -5.54 0.25
C VAL A 59 -9.48 -6.43 0.15
N SER A 60 -10.66 -5.83 0.10
CA SER A 60 -11.90 -6.58 -0.09
C SER A 60 -12.02 -7.10 -1.52
N GLY A 61 -12.57 -8.31 -1.66
CA GLY A 61 -12.66 -9.01 -2.94
C GLY A 61 -11.36 -9.69 -3.39
N LEU A 62 -10.28 -9.65 -2.59
CA LEU A 62 -9.03 -10.36 -2.86
C LEU A 62 -8.68 -11.27 -1.68
N LYS A 63 -8.48 -12.56 -1.97
CA LYS A 63 -7.94 -13.49 -0.98
C LYS A 63 -6.43 -13.25 -0.83
N THR A 64 -5.95 -13.05 0.40
CA THR A 64 -4.51 -12.88 0.67
C THR A 64 -3.78 -14.20 0.88
N ASP A 65 -3.79 -15.04 -0.16
CA ASP A 65 -2.94 -16.22 -0.29
C ASP A 65 -1.74 -15.92 -1.22
N GLU A 66 -1.00 -16.95 -1.63
CA GLU A 66 0.18 -16.78 -2.48
C GLU A 66 -0.16 -16.11 -3.81
N ALA A 67 -1.21 -16.57 -4.50
CA ALA A 67 -1.64 -16.03 -5.78
C ALA A 67 -2.13 -14.59 -5.64
N GLY A 68 -2.92 -14.29 -4.61
CA GLY A 68 -3.34 -12.91 -4.34
C GLY A 68 -2.16 -11.99 -4.02
N THR A 69 -1.18 -12.48 -3.27
CA THR A 69 0.04 -11.72 -2.95
C THR A 69 0.88 -11.47 -4.20
N GLU A 70 1.04 -12.48 -5.06
CA GLU A 70 1.74 -12.37 -6.33
C GLU A 70 1.05 -11.35 -7.26
N PHE A 71 -0.28 -11.39 -7.35
CA PHE A 71 -1.06 -10.39 -8.08
C PHE A 71 -0.78 -8.96 -7.57
N LEU A 72 -0.76 -8.75 -6.25
CA LEU A 72 -0.43 -7.45 -5.67
C LEU A 72 0.99 -7.00 -6.02
N CYS A 73 1.98 -7.90 -5.94
CA CYS A 73 3.39 -7.61 -6.23
C CYS A 73 3.67 -7.38 -7.71
N GLN A 74 3.03 -8.12 -8.61
CA GLN A 74 3.38 -8.14 -10.04
C GLN A 74 2.43 -7.34 -10.92
N THR A 75 1.17 -7.15 -10.51
CA THR A 75 0.18 -6.42 -11.29
C THR A 75 -0.09 -5.05 -10.69
N ILE A 76 -0.50 -5.00 -9.42
CA ILE A 76 -0.85 -3.74 -8.75
C ILE A 76 0.38 -2.89 -8.44
N LYS A 77 1.49 -3.52 -8.02
CA LYS A 77 2.78 -2.87 -7.72
C LYS A 77 2.65 -1.64 -6.82
N PRO A 78 2.05 -1.75 -5.61
CA PRO A 78 2.09 -0.65 -4.67
C PRO A 78 3.55 -0.36 -4.27
N TYR A 79 3.81 0.80 -3.66
CA TYR A 79 5.15 1.13 -3.18
C TYR A 79 5.66 0.08 -2.18
N GLY A 80 4.75 -0.46 -1.36
CA GLY A 80 5.01 -1.65 -0.57
C GLY A 80 3.77 -2.33 -0.02
N ILE A 81 3.97 -3.53 0.54
CA ILE A 81 2.94 -4.34 1.20
C ILE A 81 3.19 -4.37 2.71
N ILE A 82 2.08 -4.29 3.44
CA ILE A 82 1.95 -4.56 4.87
C ILE A 82 0.95 -5.70 5.03
N SER A 83 1.26 -6.65 5.90
CA SER A 83 0.34 -7.71 6.29
C SER A 83 0.64 -8.15 7.71
N THR A 84 -0.39 -8.61 8.42
CA THR A 84 -0.24 -9.29 9.71
C THR A 84 0.06 -10.78 9.53
N LYS A 85 -0.11 -11.33 8.32
CA LYS A 85 0.12 -12.74 7.99
C LYS A 85 1.58 -12.96 7.57
N GLY A 86 2.28 -13.83 8.30
CA GLY A 86 3.68 -14.18 8.00
C GLY A 86 3.87 -14.78 6.60
N SER A 87 2.92 -15.59 6.13
CA SER A 87 2.95 -16.18 4.78
C SER A 87 2.98 -15.13 3.68
N VAL A 88 2.11 -14.11 3.75
CA VAL A 88 2.07 -12.99 2.80
C VAL A 88 3.40 -12.24 2.79
N VAL A 89 4.00 -11.99 3.96
CA VAL A 89 5.32 -11.32 4.06
C VAL A 89 6.41 -12.16 3.38
N THR A 90 6.40 -13.47 3.58
CA THR A 90 7.37 -14.39 2.96
C THR A 90 7.20 -14.44 1.45
N THR A 91 5.98 -14.65 0.94
CA THR A 91 5.68 -14.65 -0.50
C THR A 91 6.05 -13.30 -1.14
N ALA A 92 5.63 -12.18 -0.53
CA ALA A 92 5.92 -10.86 -1.07
C ALA A 92 7.42 -10.56 -1.14
N LYS A 93 8.26 -11.15 -0.27
CA LYS A 93 9.72 -11.05 -0.35
C LYS A 93 10.30 -11.90 -1.47
N GLN A 94 9.80 -13.12 -1.69
CA GLN A 94 10.25 -14.02 -2.75
C GLN A 94 9.89 -13.47 -4.13
N LYS A 95 8.71 -12.86 -4.27
CA LYS A 95 8.19 -12.33 -5.53
C LYS A 95 8.66 -10.90 -5.84
N ARG A 96 9.66 -10.37 -5.12
CA ARG A 96 10.30 -9.06 -5.41
C ARG A 96 11.22 -9.13 -6.65
N GLY A 97 10.67 -9.45 -7.81
CA GLY A 97 11.40 -9.44 -9.08
C GLY A 97 11.04 -8.23 -9.94
N GLY A 98 12.04 -7.60 -10.58
CA GLY A 98 11.85 -6.53 -11.58
C GLY A 98 12.60 -5.23 -11.28
N ARG A 99 12.58 -4.29 -12.24
CA ARG A 99 13.30 -2.99 -12.17
C ARG A 99 12.85 -2.07 -11.02
N ASN A 100 11.67 -2.29 -10.43
CA ASN A 100 11.15 -1.49 -9.32
C ASN A 100 10.34 -2.37 -8.34
N PRO A 101 11.01 -3.10 -7.43
CA PRO A 101 10.36 -4.13 -6.61
C PRO A 101 9.50 -3.55 -5.49
N THR A 102 8.31 -4.13 -5.28
CA THR A 102 7.42 -3.82 -4.16
C THR A 102 8.12 -4.04 -2.82
N ARG A 103 8.16 -3.01 -1.97
CA ARG A 103 8.77 -3.09 -0.63
C ARG A 103 7.86 -3.87 0.31
N VAL A 104 8.39 -4.50 1.34
CA VAL A 104 7.60 -5.26 2.32
C VAL A 104 8.07 -4.84 3.70
N HIS A 105 7.12 -4.38 4.52
CA HIS A 105 7.36 -3.98 5.90
C HIS A 105 6.37 -4.72 6.80
N SER A 106 6.88 -5.38 7.83
CA SER A 106 6.07 -6.07 8.84
C SER A 106 5.44 -5.12 9.84
N ARG A 107 5.96 -3.90 10.00
CA ARG A 107 5.42 -2.89 10.92
C ARG A 107 5.78 -1.48 10.46
N LEU A 108 4.77 -0.61 10.38
CA LEU A 108 4.92 0.83 10.12
C LEU A 108 4.16 1.60 11.19
N LYS A 109 4.71 2.74 11.64
CA LYS A 109 3.99 3.66 12.52
C LYS A 109 3.06 4.53 11.66
N CYS A 110 1.78 4.16 11.65
CA CYS A 110 0.73 4.90 10.95
C CYS A 110 -0.07 5.74 11.94
N LEU A 111 -0.49 6.94 11.53
CA LEU A 111 -1.45 7.76 12.27
C LEU A 111 -2.77 7.82 11.50
N GLY A 112 -3.88 7.69 12.24
CA GLY A 112 -5.20 7.96 11.70
C GLY A 112 -5.32 9.44 11.34
N THR A 113 -5.83 9.74 10.15
CA THR A 113 -6.14 11.10 9.71
C THR A 113 -7.31 11.66 10.51
N LYS A 114 -7.05 12.15 11.73
CA LYS A 114 -7.96 13.05 12.46
C LYS A 114 -7.55 14.49 12.20
N HIS A 115 -8.08 15.07 11.13
CA HIS A 115 -8.22 16.51 10.94
C HIS A 115 -9.60 16.76 10.33
#